data_AF-A0A1F6KLT8-F1
#
_entry.id   AF-A0A1F6KLT8-F1
#
_cell.length_a   1.000
_cell.length_b   1.000
_cell.length_c   1.000
_cell.angle_alpha   90.00
_cell.angle_beta   90.00
_cell.angle_gamma   90.00
#
_symmetry.space_group_name_H-M   'P 1'
#
loop_
_entity.id
_entity.type
_entity.pdbx_description
1 polymer ?
#
loop_
_entity_poly.entity_id
_entity_poly.type
_entity_poly.pdbx_seq_one_letter_code
_entity_poly.pdbx_strand_id
1 'polypeptide(L)'
;MRDTHIFYYISLSGIFILGLFLVLYFSPQRDLQMITLIGLSIAYAIVGILHHALLHDLVAKIVVEYVLIACLGIAASYFIFKGGFGF
;
A
#
# COMPACT_ATOMS: atom_id res chain seq x y z
N MET A 1 17.27 -18.37 5.20
CA MET A 1 15.91 -18.91 5.44
C MET A 1 15.24 -18.35 6.72
N ARG A 2 15.55 -17.12 7.17
CA ARG A 2 14.76 -16.34 8.15
C ARG A 2 14.95 -14.82 7.95
N ASP A 3 16.14 -14.42 7.51
CA ASP A 3 16.51 -12.99 7.44
C ASP A 3 15.88 -12.23 6.26
N THR A 4 15.64 -12.90 5.11
CA THR A 4 15.06 -12.25 3.92
C THR A 4 13.63 -11.76 4.13
N HIS A 5 12.85 -12.45 4.98
CA HIS A 5 11.49 -12.03 5.30
C HIS A 5 11.46 -10.87 6.30
N ILE A 6 12.47 -10.74 7.17
CA ILE A 6 12.56 -9.64 8.14
C ILE A 6 12.69 -8.29 7.43
N PHE A 7 13.56 -8.19 6.42
CA PHE A 7 13.70 -6.98 5.64
C PHE A 7 12.42 -6.63 4.87
N TYR A 8 11.69 -7.65 4.41
CA TYR A 8 10.40 -7.45 3.78
C TYR A 8 9.35 -6.90 4.76
N TYR A 9 9.20 -7.50 5.94
CA TYR A 9 8.27 -6.99 6.96
C TYR A 9 8.64 -5.58 7.40
N ILE A 10 9.93 -5.28 7.57
CA ILE A 10 10.42 -3.92 7.84
C ILE A 10 10.05 -2.98 6.71
N SER A 11 10.22 -3.39 5.44
CA SER A 11 9.86 -2.56 4.28
C SER A 11 8.36 -2.28 4.26
N LEU A 12 7.53 -3.30 4.52
CA LEU A 12 6.07 -3.18 4.56
C LEU A 12 5.61 -2.25 5.70
N SER A 13 6.18 -2.43 6.89
CA SER A 13 5.94 -1.54 8.04
C SER A 13 6.40 -0.11 7.74
N GLY A 14 7.54 0.05 7.05
CA GLY A 14 8.05 1.34 6.62
C GLY A 14 7.09 2.05 5.66
N ILE A 15 6.60 1.35 4.65
CA ILE A 15 5.58 1.89 3.72
C ILE A 15 4.32 2.31 4.49
N PHE A 16 3.86 1.48 5.42
CA PHE A 16 2.67 1.78 6.22
C PHE A 16 2.85 3.01 7.11
N ILE A 17 3.95 3.07 7.88
CA ILE A 17 4.25 4.20 8.79
C ILE A 17 4.48 5.50 7.99
N LEU A 18 5.26 5.43 6.90
CA LEU A 18 5.46 6.57 6.01
C LEU A 18 4.12 7.04 5.44
N GLY A 19 3.25 6.10 5.09
CA GLY A 19 1.93 6.42 4.59
C GLY A 19 1.04 7.13 5.59
N LEU A 20 0.99 6.64 6.83
CA LEU A 20 0.27 7.33 7.91
C LEU A 20 0.84 8.73 8.14
N PHE A 21 2.17 8.86 8.19
CA PHE A 21 2.82 10.15 8.38
C PHE A 21 2.46 11.13 7.26
N LEU A 22 2.58 10.74 6.00
CA LEU A 22 2.30 11.61 4.86
C LEU A 22 0.82 11.98 4.76
N VAL A 23 -0.10 11.06 5.06
CA VAL A 23 -1.54 11.36 5.10
C VAL A 23 -1.84 12.40 6.17
N LEU A 24 -1.26 12.28 7.37
CA LEU A 24 -1.44 13.27 8.43
C LEU A 24 -0.80 14.62 8.07
N TYR A 25 0.39 14.59 7.47
CA TYR A 25 1.10 15.80 7.03
C TYR A 25 0.32 16.56 5.94
N PHE A 26 -0.25 15.84 4.97
CA PHE A 26 -1.08 16.42 3.92
C PHE A 26 -2.55 16.62 4.32
N SER A 27 -2.90 16.52 5.61
CA SER A 27 -4.24 16.79 6.15
C SER A 27 -4.96 18.00 5.53
N PRO A 28 -4.31 19.16 5.32
CA PRO A 28 -4.97 20.33 4.73
C PRO A 28 -5.32 20.17 3.23
N GLN A 29 -4.66 19.25 2.52
CA GLN A 29 -4.74 19.10 1.07
C GLN A 29 -5.25 17.70 0.73
N ARG A 30 -6.58 17.54 0.68
CA ARG A 30 -7.25 16.26 0.44
C ARG A 30 -6.79 15.55 -0.84
N ASP A 31 -6.55 16.30 -1.91
CA ASP A 31 -6.07 15.72 -3.16
C ASP A 31 -4.65 15.12 -3.01
N LEU A 32 -3.76 15.75 -2.23
CA LEU A 32 -2.45 15.17 -1.90
C LEU A 32 -2.57 13.94 -1.01
N GLN A 33 -3.51 13.91 -0.04
CA GLN A 33 -3.76 12.71 0.75
C GLN A 33 -4.20 11.54 -0.14
N MET A 34 -5.11 11.79 -1.09
CA MET A 34 -5.60 10.80 -2.03
C MET A 34 -4.48 10.28 -2.95
N ILE A 35 -3.69 11.18 -3.55
CA ILE A 35 -2.54 10.82 -4.38
C ILE A 35 -1.55 9.97 -3.57
N THR A 36 -1.29 10.36 -2.32
CA THR A 36 -0.38 9.61 -1.43
C THR A 36 -0.89 8.20 -1.17
N LEU A 37 -2.16 8.02 -0.81
CA LEU A 37 -2.75 6.70 -0.54
C LEU A 37 -2.78 5.79 -1.77
N ILE A 38 -3.06 6.36 -2.95
CA ILE A 38 -2.98 5.61 -4.21
C ILE A 38 -1.54 5.18 -4.47
N GLY A 39 -0.57 6.10 -4.35
CA GLY A 39 0.84 5.81 -4.53
C GLY A 39 1.37 4.74 -3.58
N LEU A 40 0.98 4.79 -2.31
CA LEU A 40 1.33 3.79 -1.29
C LEU A 40 0.72 2.42 -1.58
N SER A 41 -0.53 2.39 -2.04
CA SER A 41 -1.20 1.13 -2.40
C SER A 41 -0.49 0.44 -3.57
N ILE A 42 -0.05 1.22 -4.56
CA ILE A 42 0.75 0.73 -5.68
C ILE A 42 2.13 0.26 -5.21
N ALA A 43 2.81 1.05 -4.38
CA ALA A 43 4.12 0.70 -3.83
C ALA A 43 4.07 -0.59 -3.00
N TYR A 44 3.04 -0.75 -2.17
CA TYR A 44 2.75 -1.98 -1.42
C TYR A 44 2.66 -3.20 -2.34
N ALA A 45 1.85 -3.12 -3.41
CA ALA A 45 1.70 -4.22 -4.35
C ALA A 45 3.02 -4.54 -5.08
N ILE A 46 3.74 -3.52 -5.55
CA ILE A 46 5.03 -3.70 -6.23
C ILE A 46 6.04 -4.37 -5.30
N VAL A 47 6.21 -3.89 -4.07
CA VAL A 47 7.17 -4.45 -3.12
C VAL A 47 6.79 -5.88 -2.72
N GLY A 48 5.50 -6.15 -2.52
CA GLY A 48 4.98 -7.50 -2.28
C GLY A 48 5.30 -8.47 -3.42
N ILE A 49 4.96 -8.09 -4.65
CA ILE A 49 5.20 -8.91 -5.84
C ILE A 49 6.70 -9.09 -6.08
N LEU A 50 7.51 -8.03 -5.99
CA LEU A 50 8.95 -8.11 -6.17
C LEU A 50 9.61 -9.00 -5.12
N HIS A 51 9.18 -8.95 -3.86
CA HIS A 51 9.70 -9.82 -2.82
C HIS A 51 9.53 -11.29 -3.17
N HIS A 52 8.33 -11.69 -3.58
CA HIS A 52 8.05 -13.07 -3.95
C HIS A 52 8.67 -13.47 -5.31
N ALA A 53 8.79 -12.51 -6.24
CA ALA A 53 9.49 -12.75 -7.51
C ALA A 53 10.97 -13.08 -7.27
N LEU A 54 11.63 -12.32 -6.40
CA LEU A 54 13.05 -12.49 -6.06
C LEU A 54 13.31 -13.74 -5.20
N LEU A 55 12.32 -14.21 -4.45
CA LEU A 55 12.39 -15.45 -3.67
C LEU A 55 12.00 -16.71 -4.46
N HIS A 56 11.66 -16.55 -5.75
CA HIS A 56 11.21 -17.63 -6.64
C HIS A 56 9.97 -18.40 -6.12
N ASP A 57 9.15 -17.77 -5.29
CA ASP A 57 7.89 -18.34 -4.77
C ASP A 57 6.65 -17.60 -5.29
N LEU A 58 6.83 -16.75 -6.32
CA LEU A 58 5.73 -16.02 -6.94
C LEU A 58 4.78 -16.96 -7.69
N VAL A 59 3.57 -17.10 -7.14
CA VAL A 59 2.44 -17.77 -7.79
C VAL A 59 1.32 -16.76 -8.08
N ALA A 60 0.49 -17.04 -9.10
CA ALA A 60 -0.60 -16.15 -9.50
C ALA A 60 -1.54 -15.78 -8.35
N LYS A 61 -1.78 -16.71 -7.41
CA LYS A 61 -2.56 -16.46 -6.19
C LYS A 61 -2.01 -15.29 -5.38
N ILE A 62 -0.69 -15.23 -5.19
CA ILE A 62 -0.01 -14.18 -4.42
C ILE A 62 -0.14 -12.84 -5.14
N VAL A 63 0.05 -12.80 -6.46
CA VAL A 63 -0.11 -11.57 -7.25
C VAL A 63 -1.53 -11.01 -7.09
N VAL A 64 -2.54 -11.87 -7.20
CA VAL A 64 -3.95 -11.48 -7.03
C VAL A 64 -4.22 -10.96 -5.62
N GLU A 65 -3.66 -11.57 -4.58
CA GLU A 65 -3.79 -11.10 -3.19
C GLU A 65 -3.28 -9.66 -3.02
N TYR A 66 -2.06 -9.36 -3.48
CA TYR A 66 -1.50 -8.00 -3.38
C TYR A 66 -2.28 -6.98 -4.20
N VAL A 67 -2.70 -7.33 -5.42
CA VAL A 67 -3.49 -6.44 -6.28
C VAL A 67 -4.85 -6.15 -5.65
N LEU A 68 -5.55 -7.16 -5.11
CA LEU A 68 -6.85 -6.97 -4.46
C LEU A 68 -6.73 -6.09 -3.22
N ILE A 69 -5.70 -6.26 -2.39
CA ILE A 69 -5.48 -5.41 -1.22
C ILE A 69 -5.18 -3.96 -1.64
N ALA A 70 -4.35 -3.76 -2.67
CA ALA A 70 -4.08 -2.42 -3.20
C ALA A 70 -5.35 -1.77 -3.78
N CYS A 71 -6.15 -2.50 -4.54
CA CYS A 71 -7.43 -2.03 -5.05
C CYS A 71 -8.41 -1.68 -3.92
N LEU A 72 -8.47 -2.49 -2.87
CA LEU A 72 -9.29 -2.22 -1.69
C LEU A 72 -8.84 -0.93 -0.98
N GLY A 73 -7.53 -0.73 -0.81
CA GLY A 73 -6.98 0.50 -0.22
C GLY A 73 -7.33 1.74 -1.05
N ILE A 74 -7.21 1.66 -2.38
CA ILE A 74 -7.60 2.73 -3.30
C ILE A 74 -9.11 2.99 -3.21
N ALA A 75 -9.93 1.95 -3.25
CA ALA A 75 -11.39 2.07 -3.17
C ALA A 75 -11.85 2.70 -1.84
N ALA A 76 -11.27 2.25 -0.72
CA ALA A 76 -11.52 2.82 0.60
C ALA A 76 -11.10 4.29 0.67
N SER A 77 -9.95 4.65 0.07
CA SER A 77 -9.49 6.04 0.00
C SER A 77 -10.46 6.90 -0.80
N TYR A 78 -10.87 6.47 -1.98
CA TYR A 78 -11.89 7.17 -2.78
C TYR A 78 -13.20 7.33 -2.02
N PHE A 79 -13.65 6.27 -1.33
CA PHE A 79 -14.85 6.33 -0.51
C PHE A 79 -14.73 7.39 0.58
N ILE A 80 -13.63 7.42 1.33
CA ILE A 80 -13.42 8.38 2.43
C ILE A 80 -13.35 9.82 1.91
N PHE A 81 -12.60 10.09 0.85
CA PHE A 81 -12.31 11.46 0.39
C PHE A 81 -13.29 12.04 -0.63
N LYS A 82 -14.02 11.20 -1.37
CA LYS A 82 -14.92 11.65 -2.44
C LYS A 82 -16.35 11.12 -2.32
N GLY A 83 -16.62 10.06 -1.54
CA GLY A 83 -17.91 9.34 -1.60
C GLY A 83 -18.75 9.26 -0.32
N GLY A 84 -18.15 9.26 0.89
CA GLY A 84 -18.82 8.76 2.10
C GLY A 84 -18.94 9.72 3.28
N PHE A 85 -18.03 10.68 3.43
CA PHE A 85 -18.11 11.72 4.47
C PHE A 85 -17.93 13.08 3.82
N GLY A 86 -18.98 13.56 3.15
CA GLY A 86 -19.05 14.93 2.66
C GLY A 86 -19.09 15.91 3.83
N PHE A 87 -17.93 16.40 4.23
CA PHE A 87 -17.76 17.64 4.98
C PHE A 87 -16.85 18.56 4.18
#